data_AF-A0AAD8DZ29-F1
#
_entry.id   AF-A0AAD8DZ29-F1
#
_cell.length_a   1.000
_cell.length_b   1.000
_cell.length_c   1.000
_cell.angle_alpha   90.00
_cell.angle_beta   90.00
_cell.angle_gamma   90.00
#
_symmetry.space_group_name_H-M   'P 1'
#
loop_
_entity.id
_entity.type
_entity.pdbx_description
1 polymer ?
#
loop_
_entity_poly.entity_id
_entity_poly.type
_entity_poly.pdbx_seq_one_letter_code
_entity_poly.pdbx_strand_id
1 'polypeptide(L)'
;MVVLRGATMVVDNGFLLPRVTHFAYLSYLCIVNGATKLTSAGIIMALERGVWILLCTILRVTYGLPTELETQNDTDDYDSKFCHPLVIGHRGASGYTPEHTLGSYALAALMGADYVEPDLVMTKDGRLIARHDNELGLTTDVHLHPEFADRYRNKTIDGNPISGWFTEDFTLAELKTLRAIERISDIRPGNARMNGAFEIPTFQEIIEMVKSLQQSQNRLIGLYPEIKHSTYFESLGLPMEKLVVDILASYGYQGAEAPVYIQSFEINNLKKLKTMTQLRLLQLFDSKSMSPYDQVVAGSGLTYGDMATPEGLQEVAKYAYAAGPDKSYIIPRDENNNLLNATTFVSDAHAAGLKVHPYTFRAENNFLPRQYHNAADPDTPSVIGDLDAEIREYFAAGIDGLFSDQPNVPVRVRAACKQKPLYAETSKQVKAT
;
A
#
# COMPACT_ATOMS: atom_id res chain seq x y z
N MET A 1 0.75 -20.17 -46.71
CA MET A 1 2.05 -20.86 -46.79
C MET A 1 2.71 -20.51 -48.12
N VAL A 2 3.44 -19.40 -48.15
CA VAL A 2 4.53 -19.09 -49.10
C VAL A 2 5.54 -18.33 -48.26
N VAL A 3 6.74 -18.90 -48.13
CA VAL A 3 7.87 -18.38 -47.35
C VAL A 3 9.02 -18.17 -48.34
N LEU A 4 9.57 -16.96 -48.41
CA LEU A 4 10.90 -16.62 -48.92
C LEU A 4 11.34 -15.34 -48.14
N ARG A 5 12.10 -15.45 -47.04
CA ARG A 5 13.57 -15.42 -46.87
C ARG A 5 14.30 -14.29 -47.64
N GLY A 6 15.09 -13.48 -46.92
CA GLY A 6 16.35 -12.93 -47.43
C GLY A 6 16.68 -11.49 -47.02
N ALA A 7 17.71 -11.32 -46.21
CA ALA A 7 18.19 -10.09 -45.59
C ALA A 7 18.90 -9.05 -46.50
N THR A 8 19.01 -7.83 -45.94
CA THR A 8 20.11 -6.83 -46.02
C THR A 8 20.37 -6.02 -47.30
N MET A 9 20.24 -4.69 -47.17
CA MET A 9 21.19 -3.70 -47.73
C MET A 9 21.29 -2.49 -46.80
N VAL A 10 22.50 -2.25 -46.29
CA VAL A 10 22.97 -0.95 -45.82
C VAL A 10 23.74 -0.34 -46.99
N VAL A 11 23.38 0.86 -47.43
CA VAL A 11 24.28 1.75 -48.18
C VAL A 11 24.06 3.18 -47.73
N ASP A 12 25.20 3.81 -47.55
CA ASP A 12 25.53 5.06 -46.91
C ASP A 12 25.54 6.24 -47.91
N ASN A 13 25.37 7.44 -47.36
CA ASN A 13 25.78 8.78 -47.82
C ASN A 13 25.30 9.38 -49.17
N GLY A 14 24.59 10.51 -49.05
CA GLY A 14 24.39 11.52 -50.09
C GLY A 14 24.13 12.91 -49.49
N PHE A 15 25.16 13.77 -49.56
CA PHE A 15 25.29 15.14 -49.05
C PHE A 15 24.21 16.15 -49.49
N LEU A 16 23.94 17.16 -48.64
CA LEU A 16 24.01 18.60 -48.96
C LEU A 16 23.86 19.49 -47.69
N LEU A 17 24.98 20.10 -47.27
CA LEU A 17 25.10 21.31 -46.42
C LEU A 17 25.22 22.54 -47.39
N PRO A 18 25.16 23.85 -46.99
CA PRO A 18 25.53 24.43 -45.68
C PRO A 18 24.79 25.74 -45.22
N ARG A 19 25.27 26.28 -44.08
CA ARG A 19 25.24 27.69 -43.57
C ARG A 19 24.06 28.05 -42.64
N VAL A 20 24.23 28.72 -41.50
CA VAL A 20 25.40 29.29 -40.80
C VAL A 20 25.04 29.40 -39.31
N THR A 21 26.08 29.30 -38.52
CA THR A 21 26.31 29.47 -37.10
C THR A 21 25.85 30.79 -36.44
N HIS A 22 25.66 30.68 -35.10
CA HIS A 22 25.74 31.71 -34.04
C HIS A 22 24.53 32.63 -33.83
N PHE A 23 23.76 32.38 -32.76
CA PHE A 23 23.34 33.33 -31.70
C PHE A 23 22.24 32.69 -30.84
N ALA A 24 22.61 31.92 -29.81
CA ALA A 24 21.68 31.54 -28.73
C ALA A 24 22.47 31.08 -27.49
N TYR A 25 23.36 31.95 -27.02
CA TYR A 25 24.03 31.78 -25.74
C TYR A 25 24.02 33.13 -25.02
N LEU A 26 22.83 33.69 -24.75
CA LEU A 26 22.65 34.92 -23.95
C LEU A 26 21.19 35.24 -23.54
N SER A 27 20.31 34.24 -23.38
CA SER A 27 18.92 34.46 -22.91
C SER A 27 18.57 33.70 -21.62
N TYR A 28 19.56 33.12 -20.93
CA TYR A 28 19.35 32.38 -19.68
C TYR A 28 19.58 33.21 -18.39
N LEU A 29 19.59 34.53 -18.51
CA LEU A 29 19.78 35.45 -17.38
C LEU A 29 18.84 36.64 -17.57
N CYS A 30 17.61 36.57 -17.03
CA CYS A 30 16.83 37.72 -16.52
C CYS A 30 15.39 37.40 -16.06
N ILE A 31 15.13 36.30 -15.32
CA ILE A 31 13.95 36.23 -14.43
C ILE A 31 14.37 35.59 -13.09
N VAL A 32 15.23 36.28 -12.35
CA VAL A 32 15.27 36.21 -10.88
C VAL A 32 15.64 37.62 -10.36
N ASN A 33 14.82 38.12 -9.43
CA ASN A 33 14.96 39.31 -8.57
C ASN A 33 14.56 40.71 -9.09
N GLY A 34 13.50 41.25 -8.46
CA GLY A 34 13.67 42.31 -7.46
C GLY A 34 13.43 43.78 -7.88
N ALA A 35 12.22 44.26 -7.60
CA ALA A 35 11.87 45.56 -7.00
C ALA A 35 12.35 46.92 -7.57
N THR A 36 11.35 47.82 -7.72
CA THR A 36 11.36 49.31 -7.70
C THR A 36 11.85 50.12 -8.91
N LYS A 37 10.91 50.76 -9.64
CA LYS A 37 10.54 52.21 -9.55
C LYS A 37 9.61 52.59 -10.72
N LEU A 38 8.53 53.31 -10.39
CA LEU A 38 7.59 53.90 -11.36
C LEU A 38 8.30 54.92 -12.28
N THR A 39 8.06 54.81 -13.59
CA THR A 39 7.90 55.97 -14.49
C THR A 39 6.93 55.64 -15.64
N SER A 40 6.08 56.61 -15.97
CA SER A 40 5.30 56.97 -17.18
C SER A 40 4.79 55.94 -18.22
N ALA A 41 4.95 54.63 -18.06
CA ALA A 41 4.48 53.61 -19.01
C ALA A 41 3.16 52.91 -18.61
N GLY A 42 2.52 53.35 -17.51
CA GLY A 42 1.36 52.68 -16.92
C GLY A 42 0.00 52.93 -17.61
N ILE A 43 -0.09 53.89 -18.53
CA ILE A 43 -1.38 54.30 -19.13
C ILE A 43 -1.64 53.59 -20.47
N ILE A 44 -0.60 53.11 -21.16
CA ILE A 44 -0.76 52.42 -22.46
C ILE A 44 -1.15 50.94 -22.28
N MET A 45 -0.73 50.27 -21.18
CA MET A 45 -1.10 48.87 -20.92
C MET A 45 -2.55 48.65 -20.46
N ALA A 46 -3.23 49.67 -19.96
CA ALA A 46 -4.62 49.55 -19.51
C ALA A 46 -5.62 49.50 -20.69
N LEU A 47 -5.30 50.16 -21.81
CA LEU A 47 -6.13 50.19 -23.01
C LEU A 47 -6.05 48.90 -23.83
N GLU A 48 -4.91 48.20 -23.83
CA GLU A 48 -4.80 46.90 -24.51
C GLU A 48 -5.54 45.77 -23.78
N ARG A 49 -5.57 45.77 -22.44
CA ARG A 49 -6.29 44.75 -21.65
C ARG A 49 -7.81 44.81 -21.85
N GLY A 50 -8.38 46.00 -22.02
CA GLY A 50 -9.81 46.18 -22.27
C GLY A 50 -10.27 45.61 -23.62
N VAL A 51 -9.43 45.74 -24.66
CA VAL A 51 -9.72 45.23 -26.00
C VAL A 51 -9.68 43.70 -26.05
N TRP A 52 -8.75 43.07 -25.33
CA TRP A 52 -8.66 41.60 -25.24
C TRP A 52 -9.82 40.98 -24.45
N ILE A 53 -10.27 41.61 -23.38
CA ILE A 53 -11.44 41.13 -22.61
C ILE A 53 -12.71 41.24 -23.47
N LEU A 54 -12.88 42.33 -24.23
CA LEU A 54 -14.03 42.50 -25.12
C LEU A 54 -14.00 41.47 -26.28
N LEU A 55 -12.83 41.22 -26.88
CA LEU A 55 -12.68 40.21 -27.94
C LEU A 55 -12.98 38.78 -27.45
N CYS A 56 -12.50 38.41 -26.26
CA CYS A 56 -12.77 37.10 -25.66
C CYS A 56 -14.25 36.91 -25.30
N THR A 57 -14.95 38.00 -24.98
CA THR A 57 -16.38 37.97 -24.66
C THR A 57 -17.23 37.85 -25.92
N ILE A 58 -16.86 38.54 -27.01
CA ILE A 58 -17.54 38.44 -28.31
C ILE A 58 -17.35 37.03 -28.91
N LEU A 59 -16.14 36.45 -28.81
CA LEU A 59 -15.85 35.09 -29.26
C LEU A 59 -16.67 34.02 -28.52
N ARG A 60 -16.97 34.22 -27.22
CA ARG A 60 -17.85 33.33 -26.44
C ARG A 60 -19.29 33.29 -26.93
N VAL A 61 -19.81 34.42 -27.43
CA VAL A 61 -21.20 34.53 -27.89
C VAL A 61 -21.35 33.99 -29.32
N THR A 62 -20.36 34.18 -30.20
CA THR A 62 -20.46 33.74 -31.60
C THR A 62 -20.26 32.24 -31.83
N TYR A 63 -19.61 31.51 -30.92
CA TYR A 63 -19.27 30.09 -31.12
C TYR A 63 -20.04 29.10 -30.24
N GLY A 64 -21.03 29.56 -29.47
CA GLY A 64 -21.90 28.67 -28.68
C GLY A 64 -21.12 27.70 -27.78
N LEU A 65 -20.07 28.20 -27.11
CA LEU A 65 -19.34 27.39 -26.15
C LEU A 65 -20.26 27.11 -24.94
N PRO A 66 -20.41 25.84 -24.52
CA PRO A 66 -21.34 25.47 -23.46
C PRO A 66 -21.04 26.27 -22.18
N THR A 67 -22.11 26.83 -21.60
CA THR A 67 -22.08 27.69 -20.40
C THR A 67 -22.09 26.93 -19.09
N GLU A 68 -22.14 25.61 -19.13
CA GLU A 68 -22.04 24.75 -17.95
C GLU A 68 -20.95 23.72 -18.20
N LEU A 69 -19.82 23.89 -17.51
CA LEU A 69 -19.08 22.71 -17.09
C LEU A 69 -20.02 22.02 -16.11
N GLU A 70 -20.56 20.86 -16.50
CA GLU A 70 -21.13 19.92 -15.54
C GLU A 70 -20.16 19.83 -14.36
N THR A 71 -20.62 20.23 -13.19
CA THR A 71 -19.96 19.88 -11.94
C THR A 71 -20.12 18.36 -11.79
N GLN A 72 -19.22 17.60 -12.41
CA GLN A 72 -18.89 16.30 -11.87
C GLN A 72 -18.40 16.58 -10.46
N ASN A 73 -19.21 16.17 -9.47
CA ASN A 73 -18.72 15.89 -8.13
C ASN A 73 -17.76 14.70 -8.22
N ASP A 74 -16.62 14.89 -8.87
CA ASP A 74 -15.45 14.05 -8.65
C ASP A 74 -14.90 14.55 -7.31
N THR A 75 -15.41 13.98 -6.22
CA THR A 75 -14.59 13.89 -5.01
C THR A 75 -13.30 13.24 -5.48
N ASP A 76 -12.19 13.97 -5.50
CA ASP A 76 -10.88 13.48 -5.94
C ASP A 76 -10.54 12.16 -5.21
N ASP A 77 -10.99 11.03 -5.75
CA ASP A 77 -10.76 9.70 -5.21
C ASP A 77 -9.40 9.29 -5.74
N TYR A 78 -8.35 9.55 -4.96
CA TYR A 78 -6.97 9.21 -5.32
C TYR A 78 -6.80 7.74 -5.75
N ASP A 79 -7.63 6.84 -5.22
CA ASP A 79 -7.60 5.44 -5.60
C ASP A 79 -8.01 5.22 -7.07
N SER A 80 -8.54 6.24 -7.76
CA SER A 80 -8.72 6.28 -9.23
C SER A 80 -7.44 6.03 -10.04
N LYS A 81 -6.27 6.26 -9.43
CA LYS A 81 -4.97 5.88 -10.03
C LYS A 81 -4.71 4.37 -9.98
N PHE A 82 -5.37 3.68 -9.07
CA PHE A 82 -5.36 2.23 -8.90
C PHE A 82 -6.65 1.61 -9.46
N CYS A 83 -6.68 0.28 -9.46
CA CYS A 83 -7.88 -0.44 -9.82
C CYS A 83 -8.69 -0.77 -8.55
N HIS A 84 -10.01 -0.73 -8.66
CA HIS A 84 -10.90 -1.05 -7.54
C HIS A 84 -11.59 -2.41 -7.70
N PRO A 85 -11.76 -3.19 -6.62
CA PRO A 85 -11.20 -2.96 -5.28
C PRO A 85 -9.66 -3.06 -5.25
N LEU A 86 -8.99 -2.38 -4.32
CA LEU A 86 -7.53 -2.43 -4.17
C LEU A 86 -7.05 -3.85 -3.83
N VAL A 87 -5.94 -4.28 -4.42
CA VAL A 87 -5.27 -5.54 -4.04
C VAL A 87 -4.01 -5.23 -3.24
N ILE A 88 -3.99 -5.70 -2.00
CA ILE A 88 -2.88 -5.49 -1.08
C ILE A 88 -2.18 -6.84 -0.87
N GLY A 89 -0.90 -6.91 -1.24
CA GLY A 89 -0.07 -8.09 -1.03
C GLY A 89 0.30 -8.21 0.44
N HIS A 90 -0.45 -9.02 1.19
CA HIS A 90 -0.31 -9.22 2.63
C HIS A 90 1.01 -9.93 2.92
N ARG A 91 1.94 -9.20 3.55
CA ARG A 91 3.34 -9.61 3.74
C ARG A 91 4.05 -9.94 2.42
N GLY A 92 3.58 -9.33 1.33
CA GLY A 92 3.93 -9.64 -0.05
C GLY A 92 3.08 -10.77 -0.66
N ALA A 93 3.70 -11.64 -1.44
CA ALA A 93 3.08 -12.83 -2.03
C ALA A 93 3.34 -14.05 -1.11
N SER A 94 2.93 -13.91 0.16
CA SER A 94 3.28 -14.84 1.24
C SER A 94 2.73 -16.25 1.03
N GLY A 95 1.73 -16.43 0.16
CA GLY A 95 1.23 -17.72 -0.29
C GLY A 95 2.17 -18.49 -1.22
N TYR A 96 3.23 -17.84 -1.71
CA TYR A 96 4.17 -18.40 -2.69
C TYR A 96 5.63 -18.32 -2.26
N THR A 97 5.98 -17.42 -1.34
CA THR A 97 7.35 -17.21 -0.84
C THR A 97 7.31 -16.84 0.65
N PRO A 98 8.38 -17.11 1.44
CA PRO A 98 8.43 -16.71 2.85
C PRO A 98 8.05 -15.22 3.05
N GLU A 99 7.16 -14.98 4.01
CA GLU A 99 6.58 -13.67 4.28
C GLU A 99 7.63 -12.62 4.69
N HIS A 100 7.31 -11.34 4.43
CA HIS A 100 8.16 -10.18 4.74
C HIS A 100 9.60 -10.27 4.21
N THR A 101 9.79 -10.85 3.03
CA THR A 101 11.06 -10.82 2.30
C THR A 101 10.96 -9.87 1.11
N LEU A 102 12.09 -9.32 0.65
CA LEU A 102 12.10 -8.55 -0.62
C LEU A 102 11.59 -9.41 -1.78
N GLY A 103 11.86 -10.72 -1.78
CA GLY A 103 11.32 -11.66 -2.77
C GLY A 103 9.80 -11.70 -2.76
N SER A 104 9.18 -11.80 -1.59
CA SER A 104 7.73 -11.81 -1.42
C SER A 104 7.08 -10.51 -1.90
N TYR A 105 7.63 -9.36 -1.53
CA TYR A 105 7.09 -8.07 -1.96
C TYR A 105 7.25 -7.85 -3.47
N ALA A 106 8.43 -8.18 -4.03
CA ALA A 106 8.66 -8.07 -5.46
C ALA A 106 7.70 -8.96 -6.25
N LEU A 107 7.47 -10.20 -5.80
CA LEU A 107 6.55 -11.11 -6.45
C LEU A 107 5.10 -10.58 -6.40
N ALA A 108 4.63 -10.05 -5.26
CA ALA A 108 3.30 -9.44 -5.15
C ALA A 108 3.14 -8.28 -6.14
N ALA A 109 4.13 -7.39 -6.21
CA ALA A 109 4.13 -6.29 -7.15
C ALA A 109 4.12 -6.79 -8.62
N LEU A 110 4.89 -7.81 -8.96
CA LEU A 110 4.90 -8.39 -10.32
C LEU A 110 3.60 -9.13 -10.65
N MET A 111 2.90 -9.65 -9.64
CA MET A 111 1.56 -10.22 -9.78
C MET A 111 0.44 -9.19 -9.94
N GLY A 112 0.75 -7.89 -9.81
CA GLY A 112 -0.18 -6.79 -10.02
C GLY A 112 -0.84 -6.24 -8.76
N ALA A 113 -0.35 -6.58 -7.56
CA ALA A 113 -0.81 -5.96 -6.32
C ALA A 113 -0.66 -4.43 -6.37
N ASP A 114 -1.67 -3.68 -5.97
CA ASP A 114 -1.63 -2.22 -5.93
C ASP A 114 -0.71 -1.73 -4.81
N TYR A 115 -0.70 -2.44 -3.68
CA TYR A 115 0.13 -2.16 -2.51
C TYR A 115 0.89 -3.40 -2.05
N VAL A 116 2.06 -3.20 -1.46
CA VAL A 116 2.76 -4.21 -0.64
C VAL A 116 2.70 -3.81 0.83
N GLU A 117 2.46 -4.78 1.70
CA GLU A 117 2.26 -4.54 3.12
C GLU A 117 3.42 -5.08 3.97
N PRO A 118 4.24 -4.20 4.57
CA PRO A 118 5.21 -4.58 5.58
C PRO A 118 4.69 -4.37 7.01
N ASP A 119 4.91 -5.35 7.88
CA ASP A 119 4.68 -5.23 9.32
C ASP A 119 5.94 -4.74 9.99
N LEU A 120 5.90 -3.62 10.70
CA LEU A 120 7.08 -2.96 11.21
C LEU A 120 7.26 -3.20 12.71
N VAL A 121 8.47 -3.68 13.04
CA VAL A 121 8.99 -3.81 14.40
C VAL A 121 10.38 -3.18 14.49
N MET A 122 10.87 -2.94 15.71
CA MET A 122 12.16 -2.26 15.94
C MET A 122 13.27 -3.21 16.40
N THR A 123 14.48 -2.90 15.96
CA THR A 123 15.73 -3.45 16.48
C THR A 123 16.19 -2.70 17.73
N LYS A 124 17.13 -3.29 18.48
CA LYS A 124 17.78 -2.68 19.66
C LYS A 124 18.41 -1.32 19.36
N ASP A 125 19.00 -1.17 18.17
CA ASP A 125 19.66 0.04 17.70
C ASP A 125 18.73 0.99 16.93
N GLY A 126 17.41 0.84 17.10
CA GLY A 126 16.41 1.79 16.63
C GLY A 126 16.17 1.78 15.12
N ARG A 127 16.28 0.62 14.47
CA ARG A 127 16.00 0.44 13.04
C ARG A 127 14.67 -0.27 12.85
N LEU A 128 13.92 0.13 11.83
CA LEU A 128 12.68 -0.54 11.44
C LEU A 128 12.98 -1.67 10.46
N ILE A 129 12.50 -2.86 10.79
CA ILE A 129 12.54 -4.04 9.94
C ILE A 129 11.14 -4.58 9.69
N ALA A 130 10.95 -5.32 8.60
CA ALA A 130 9.67 -5.95 8.34
C ALA A 130 9.60 -7.37 8.91
N ARG A 131 8.71 -7.58 9.88
CA ARG A 131 8.35 -8.85 10.51
C ARG A 131 6.97 -8.73 11.14
N HIS A 132 6.15 -9.78 11.01
CA HIS A 132 4.81 -9.79 11.63
C HIS A 132 4.88 -9.73 13.15
N ASP A 133 5.74 -10.54 13.77
CA ASP A 133 5.95 -10.53 15.22
C ASP A 133 7.38 -10.06 15.54
N ASN A 134 7.57 -9.47 16.72
CA ASN A 134 8.92 -9.18 17.21
C ASN A 134 9.63 -10.45 17.71
N GLU A 135 8.91 -11.56 17.93
CA GLU A 135 9.50 -12.88 18.16
C GLU A 135 10.01 -13.49 16.82
N LEU A 136 11.25 -13.97 16.82
CA LEU A 136 11.99 -14.36 15.62
C LEU A 136 11.95 -15.86 15.33
N GLY A 137 11.73 -16.71 16.32
CA GLY A 137 11.88 -18.16 16.25
C GLY A 137 10.95 -18.83 15.24
N LEU A 138 9.72 -18.34 15.10
CA LEU A 138 8.75 -18.91 14.17
C LEU A 138 9.09 -18.66 12.69
N THR A 139 9.85 -17.61 12.40
CA THR A 139 9.96 -17.07 11.04
C THR A 139 11.40 -16.77 10.60
N THR A 140 12.38 -17.06 11.44
CA THR A 140 13.82 -17.03 11.11
C THR A 140 14.51 -18.31 11.54
N ASP A 141 15.73 -18.48 11.05
CA ASP A 141 16.66 -19.52 11.49
C ASP A 141 17.41 -19.20 12.80
N VAL A 142 16.99 -18.19 13.59
CA VAL A 142 17.71 -17.77 14.82
C VAL A 142 18.05 -18.92 15.78
N HIS A 143 17.21 -19.95 15.84
CA HIS A 143 17.43 -21.14 16.68
C HIS A 143 18.63 -22.01 16.21
N LEU A 144 19.10 -21.82 14.97
CA LEU A 144 20.28 -22.48 14.39
C LEU A 144 21.58 -21.70 14.62
N HIS A 145 21.54 -20.56 15.33
CA HIS A 145 22.69 -19.71 15.64
C HIS A 145 23.11 -19.83 17.11
N PRO A 146 24.11 -20.67 17.45
CA PRO A 146 24.54 -20.89 18.84
C PRO A 146 25.03 -19.62 19.53
N GLU A 147 25.58 -18.67 18.79
CA GLU A 147 26.01 -17.36 19.28
C GLU A 147 24.86 -16.52 19.88
N PHE A 148 23.61 -16.85 19.55
CA PHE A 148 22.41 -16.18 20.05
C PHE A 148 21.63 -17.01 21.07
N ALA A 149 22.14 -18.16 21.49
CA ALA A 149 21.45 -19.04 22.45
C ALA A 149 21.15 -18.32 23.79
N ASP A 150 22.04 -17.43 24.24
CA ASP A 150 21.88 -16.65 25.48
C ASP A 150 20.83 -15.53 25.38
N ARG A 151 20.30 -15.26 24.17
CA ARG A 151 19.25 -14.25 23.95
C ARG A 151 17.84 -14.80 24.12
N TYR A 152 17.66 -16.13 24.11
CA TYR A 152 16.35 -16.77 24.32
C TYR A 152 15.81 -16.46 25.71
N ARG A 153 14.60 -15.90 25.81
CA ARG A 153 14.01 -15.53 27.10
C ARG A 153 12.50 -15.50 27.05
N ASN A 154 11.88 -15.30 28.21
CA ASN A 154 10.46 -15.06 28.34
C ASN A 154 10.20 -13.55 28.41
N LYS A 155 9.20 -13.06 27.66
CA LYS A 155 8.69 -11.69 27.74
C LYS A 155 7.16 -11.71 27.76
N THR A 156 6.57 -10.59 28.14
CA THR A 156 5.14 -10.36 27.98
C THR A 156 4.95 -9.31 26.89
N ILE A 157 4.35 -9.71 25.78
CA ILE A 157 4.03 -8.83 24.65
C ILE A 157 2.51 -8.73 24.59
N ASP A 158 1.99 -7.51 24.65
CA ASP A 158 0.55 -7.23 24.62
C ASP A 158 -0.26 -8.06 25.65
N GLY A 159 0.30 -8.24 26.84
CA GLY A 159 -0.32 -9.01 27.93
C GLY A 159 -0.13 -10.53 27.82
N ASN A 160 0.46 -11.03 26.73
CA ASN A 160 0.66 -12.46 26.49
C ASN A 160 2.10 -12.89 26.80
N PRO A 161 2.31 -13.96 27.58
CA PRO A 161 3.65 -14.51 27.79
C PRO A 161 4.14 -15.21 26.51
N ILE A 162 5.31 -14.80 26.03
CA ILE A 162 5.97 -15.33 24.85
C ILE A 162 7.40 -15.73 25.22
N SER A 163 7.84 -16.89 24.75
CA SER A 163 9.22 -17.38 24.89
C SER A 163 9.88 -17.41 23.53
N GLY A 164 11.07 -16.83 23.40
CA GLY A 164 11.72 -16.74 22.11
C GLY A 164 12.90 -15.78 22.05
N TRP A 165 13.22 -15.37 20.82
CA TRP A 165 14.22 -14.35 20.50
C TRP A 165 13.52 -13.12 19.98
N PHE A 166 13.82 -11.94 20.51
CA PHE A 166 13.02 -10.74 20.21
C PHE A 166 13.83 -9.68 19.47
N THR A 167 13.27 -9.03 18.47
CA THR A 167 13.99 -8.07 17.60
C THR A 167 14.67 -6.95 18.38
N GLU A 168 14.05 -6.46 19.45
CA GLU A 168 14.60 -5.41 20.32
C GLU A 168 15.82 -5.84 21.15
N ASP A 169 16.19 -7.12 21.14
CA ASP A 169 17.41 -7.65 21.78
C ASP A 169 18.61 -7.71 20.82
N PHE A 170 18.40 -7.45 19.53
CA PHE A 170 19.41 -7.54 18.47
C PHE A 170 19.61 -6.21 17.77
N THR A 171 20.86 -5.92 17.40
CA THR A 171 21.17 -4.86 16.44
C THR A 171 20.73 -5.26 15.03
N LEU A 172 20.53 -4.28 14.15
CA LEU A 172 20.25 -4.57 12.74
C LEU A 172 21.35 -5.43 12.10
N ALA A 173 22.63 -5.19 12.44
CA ALA A 173 23.75 -5.94 11.90
C ALA A 173 23.68 -7.43 12.27
N GLU A 174 23.28 -7.76 13.49
CA GLU A 174 23.04 -9.15 13.92
C GLU A 174 21.82 -9.74 13.20
N LEU A 175 20.71 -9.01 13.09
CA LEU A 175 19.52 -9.52 12.39
C LEU A 175 19.76 -9.77 10.89
N LYS A 176 20.68 -9.03 10.27
CA LYS A 176 21.08 -9.25 8.87
C LYS A 176 21.87 -10.55 8.65
N THR A 177 22.37 -11.20 9.71
CA THR A 177 23.00 -12.53 9.58
C THR A 177 21.98 -13.66 9.54
N LEU A 178 20.76 -13.42 10.03
CA LEU A 178 19.67 -14.40 10.02
C LEU A 178 19.05 -14.54 8.62
N ARG A 179 18.33 -15.64 8.42
CA ARG A 179 17.56 -15.90 7.21
C ARG A 179 16.10 -16.18 7.52
N ALA A 180 15.24 -15.69 6.64
CA ALA A 180 13.80 -15.93 6.72
C ALA A 180 13.46 -17.40 6.41
N ILE A 181 12.48 -17.92 7.14
CA ILE A 181 11.90 -19.25 6.93
C ILE A 181 10.38 -19.18 6.90
N GLU A 182 9.75 -20.18 6.29
CA GLU A 182 8.30 -20.38 6.28
C GLU A 182 7.81 -20.89 7.65
N ARG A 183 6.84 -20.17 8.24
CA ARG A 183 6.27 -20.45 9.56
C ARG A 183 5.23 -21.57 9.58
N ILE A 184 4.58 -21.84 8.46
CA ILE A 184 3.52 -22.84 8.33
C ILE A 184 3.90 -23.88 7.27
N SER A 185 5.09 -24.49 7.42
CA SER A 185 5.67 -25.42 6.44
C SER A 185 4.76 -26.59 6.05
N ASP A 186 3.91 -27.04 6.97
CA ASP A 186 2.96 -28.14 6.72
C ASP A 186 1.81 -27.70 5.80
N ILE A 187 1.43 -26.41 5.83
CA ILE A 187 0.43 -25.82 4.94
C ILE A 187 1.08 -25.32 3.65
N ARG A 188 2.30 -24.78 3.73
CA ARG A 188 3.05 -24.19 2.61
C ARG A 188 4.40 -24.89 2.37
N PRO A 189 4.41 -26.19 2.04
CA PRO A 189 5.67 -26.92 1.82
C PRO A 189 6.46 -26.40 0.61
N GLY A 190 5.79 -25.72 -0.34
CA GLY A 190 6.44 -25.02 -1.45
C GLY A 190 7.31 -23.85 -0.98
N ASN A 191 6.80 -23.03 -0.06
CA ASN A 191 7.53 -21.90 0.51
C ASN A 191 8.73 -22.36 1.32
N ALA A 192 8.58 -23.46 2.08
CA ALA A 192 9.65 -24.02 2.90
C ALA A 192 10.91 -24.39 2.09
N ARG A 193 10.80 -24.61 0.77
CA ARG A 193 11.94 -24.83 -0.13
C ARG A 193 12.83 -23.60 -0.30
N MET A 194 12.34 -22.41 0.09
CA MET A 194 13.06 -21.15 0.07
C MET A 194 13.50 -20.70 1.47
N ASN A 195 13.39 -21.57 2.49
CA ASN A 195 14.01 -21.32 3.79
C ASN A 195 15.50 -21.04 3.61
N GLY A 196 16.02 -19.98 4.23
CA GLY A 196 17.42 -19.61 4.10
C GLY A 196 17.73 -18.69 2.91
N ALA A 197 16.80 -18.48 1.98
CA ALA A 197 17.08 -17.77 0.73
C ALA A 197 17.10 -16.23 0.86
N PHE A 198 16.44 -15.68 1.88
CA PHE A 198 16.24 -14.24 2.01
C PHE A 198 16.70 -13.73 3.38
N GLU A 199 17.23 -12.51 3.39
CA GLU A 199 17.51 -11.76 4.62
C GLU A 199 16.26 -11.05 5.13
N ILE A 200 16.32 -10.59 6.38
CA ILE A 200 15.32 -9.70 6.97
C ILE A 200 15.47 -8.31 6.37
N PRO A 201 14.43 -7.74 5.70
CA PRO A 201 14.53 -6.41 5.12
C PRO A 201 14.24 -5.30 6.15
N THR A 202 14.94 -4.19 5.98
CA THR A 202 14.60 -2.90 6.61
C THR A 202 13.44 -2.24 5.87
N PHE A 203 12.76 -1.29 6.52
CA PHE A 203 11.70 -0.54 5.86
C PHE A 203 12.23 0.26 4.66
N GLN A 204 13.43 0.85 4.77
CA GLN A 204 14.09 1.58 3.68
C GLN A 204 14.34 0.71 2.44
N GLU A 205 14.87 -0.50 2.62
CA GLU A 205 15.12 -1.43 1.49
C GLU A 205 13.82 -1.80 0.76
N ILE A 206 12.71 -1.91 1.50
CA ILE A 206 11.39 -2.17 0.91
C ILE A 206 10.94 -0.98 0.06
N ILE A 207 11.08 0.25 0.59
CA ILE A 207 10.73 1.48 -0.14
C ILE A 207 11.56 1.60 -1.43
N GLU A 208 12.87 1.35 -1.35
CA GLU A 208 13.79 1.41 -2.48
C GLU A 208 13.46 0.38 -3.56
N MET A 209 13.13 -0.84 -3.14
CA MET A 209 12.64 -1.89 -4.04
C MET A 209 11.33 -1.48 -4.71
N VAL A 210 10.36 -0.97 -3.95
CA VAL A 210 9.07 -0.50 -4.50
C VAL A 210 9.29 0.59 -5.53
N LYS A 211 10.09 1.62 -5.24
CA LYS A 211 10.41 2.69 -6.20
C LYS A 211 11.07 2.16 -7.47
N SER A 212 11.99 1.20 -7.34
CA SER A 212 12.64 0.55 -8.48
C SER A 212 11.64 -0.23 -9.33
N LEU A 213 10.70 -0.95 -8.69
CA LEU A 213 9.63 -1.67 -9.38
C LEU A 213 8.64 -0.71 -10.06
N GLN A 214 8.30 0.42 -9.44
CA GLN A 214 7.44 1.43 -10.07
C GLN A 214 8.04 1.93 -11.40
N GLN A 215 9.36 2.16 -11.42
CA GLN A 215 10.07 2.57 -12.64
C GLN A 215 10.08 1.45 -13.68
N SER A 216 10.46 0.23 -13.31
CA SER A 216 10.56 -0.89 -14.26
C SER A 216 9.21 -1.36 -14.80
N GLN A 217 8.16 -1.33 -14.00
CA GLN A 217 6.81 -1.77 -14.36
C GLN A 217 5.96 -0.63 -14.94
N ASN A 218 6.47 0.61 -14.94
CA ASN A 218 5.75 1.80 -15.36
C ASN A 218 4.33 1.90 -14.75
N ARG A 219 4.21 1.58 -13.47
CA ARG A 219 2.95 1.63 -12.72
C ARG A 219 3.17 2.12 -11.31
N LEU A 220 2.10 2.64 -10.71
CA LEU A 220 2.10 2.99 -9.30
C LEU A 220 2.04 1.72 -8.46
N ILE A 221 2.85 1.70 -7.40
CA ILE A 221 2.88 0.63 -6.39
C ILE A 221 2.95 1.35 -5.05
N GLY A 222 1.97 1.07 -4.18
CA GLY A 222 1.90 1.68 -2.87
C GLY A 222 2.53 0.85 -1.76
N LEU A 223 2.66 1.48 -0.60
CA LEU A 223 3.14 0.88 0.64
C LEU A 223 2.01 0.85 1.66
N TYR A 224 1.90 -0.25 2.41
CA TYR A 224 0.86 -0.42 3.43
C TYR A 224 1.46 -0.79 4.79
N PRO A 225 2.38 0.03 5.37
CA PRO A 225 3.05 -0.34 6.62
C PRO A 225 2.09 -0.49 7.81
N GLU A 226 2.17 -1.62 8.51
CA GLU A 226 1.60 -1.78 9.86
C GLU A 226 2.63 -1.38 10.93
N ILE A 227 2.22 -0.62 11.94
CA ILE A 227 3.00 -0.46 13.18
C ILE A 227 2.54 -1.51 14.19
N LYS A 228 3.41 -2.48 14.51
CA LYS A 228 3.14 -3.58 15.45
C LYS A 228 3.48 -3.19 16.89
N HIS A 229 2.69 -3.62 17.86
CA HIS A 229 3.01 -3.51 19.29
C HIS A 229 3.50 -2.10 19.72
N SER A 230 2.80 -1.04 19.28
CA SER A 230 3.18 0.36 19.51
C SER A 230 3.43 0.65 20.98
N THR A 231 2.47 0.27 21.84
CA THR A 231 2.56 0.46 23.29
C THR A 231 3.76 -0.29 23.89
N TYR A 232 4.02 -1.51 23.41
CA TYR A 232 5.15 -2.32 23.86
C TYR A 232 6.49 -1.65 23.53
N PHE A 233 6.72 -1.30 22.26
CA PHE A 233 7.98 -0.67 21.84
C PHE A 233 8.18 0.72 22.45
N GLU A 234 7.12 1.50 22.64
CA GLU A 234 7.19 2.78 23.35
C GLU A 234 7.65 2.61 24.80
N SER A 235 7.19 1.55 25.49
CA SER A 235 7.63 1.23 26.87
C SER A 235 9.13 0.91 26.98
N LEU A 236 9.75 0.49 25.86
CA LEU A 236 11.18 0.21 25.76
C LEU A 236 12.01 1.44 25.32
N GLY A 237 11.38 2.59 25.11
CA GLY A 237 12.04 3.78 24.56
C GLY A 237 12.31 3.68 23.05
N LEU A 238 11.56 2.86 22.32
CA LEU A 238 11.66 2.66 20.87
C LEU A 238 10.37 3.10 20.14
N PRO A 239 9.89 4.36 20.30
CA PRO A 239 8.65 4.80 19.65
C PRO A 239 8.79 4.82 18.12
N MET A 240 7.83 4.21 17.42
CA MET A 240 7.91 4.00 15.97
C MET A 240 7.24 5.08 15.13
N GLU A 241 6.20 5.74 15.64
CA GLU A 241 5.29 6.55 14.79
C GLU A 241 6.04 7.66 14.06
N LYS A 242 6.85 8.43 14.80
CA LYS A 242 7.63 9.52 14.21
C LYS A 242 8.67 8.99 13.22
N LEU A 243 9.34 7.88 13.54
CA LEU A 243 10.37 7.31 12.69
C LEU A 243 9.80 6.80 11.36
N VAL A 244 8.64 6.15 11.38
CA VAL A 244 7.90 5.72 10.18
C VAL A 244 7.56 6.92 9.30
N VAL A 245 7.00 7.99 9.89
CA VAL A 245 6.64 9.23 9.16
C VAL A 245 7.89 9.91 8.57
N ASP A 246 8.95 10.04 9.35
CA ASP A 246 10.20 10.68 8.90
C ASP A 246 10.83 9.91 7.73
N ILE A 247 10.87 8.58 7.79
CA ILE A 247 11.38 7.75 6.70
C ILE A 247 10.51 7.94 5.45
N LEU A 248 9.20 7.79 5.56
CA LEU A 248 8.28 7.99 4.42
C LEU A 248 8.45 9.37 3.79
N ALA A 249 8.53 10.42 4.60
CA ALA A 249 8.74 11.79 4.14
C ALA A 249 10.08 11.97 3.43
N SER A 250 11.16 11.31 3.91
CA SER A 250 12.48 11.36 3.27
C SER A 250 12.52 10.73 1.88
N TYR A 251 11.62 9.78 1.60
CA TYR A 251 11.41 9.18 0.28
C TYR A 251 10.31 9.87 -0.55
N GLY A 252 9.83 11.03 -0.09
CA GLY A 252 8.86 11.86 -0.80
C GLY A 252 7.39 11.45 -0.64
N TYR A 253 7.06 10.54 0.29
CA TYR A 253 5.67 10.22 0.61
C TYR A 253 5.12 11.23 1.61
N GLN A 254 4.36 12.21 1.10
CA GLN A 254 3.75 13.27 1.90
C GLN A 254 2.35 13.58 1.37
N GLY A 255 1.45 14.05 2.25
CA GLY A 255 0.07 14.38 1.89
C GLY A 255 -0.84 13.16 1.77
N ALA A 256 -2.16 13.41 1.72
CA ALA A 256 -3.17 12.36 1.59
C ALA A 256 -3.05 11.57 0.27
N GLU A 257 -2.54 12.22 -0.77
CA GLU A 257 -2.33 11.69 -2.12
C GLU A 257 -1.09 10.79 -2.26
N ALA A 258 -0.32 10.55 -1.21
CA ALA A 258 0.75 9.58 -1.29
C ALA A 258 0.15 8.15 -1.39
N PRO A 259 0.73 7.23 -2.19
CA PRO A 259 0.30 5.81 -2.25
C PRO A 259 0.74 5.07 -0.99
N VAL A 260 0.36 5.57 0.18
CA VAL A 260 0.71 5.00 1.48
C VAL A 260 -0.50 5.00 2.39
N TYR A 261 -0.74 3.85 3.01
CA TYR A 261 -1.59 3.71 4.17
C TYR A 261 -0.73 3.28 5.36
N ILE A 262 -0.85 3.95 6.50
CA ILE A 262 -0.27 3.47 7.76
C ILE A 262 -1.40 2.81 8.55
N GLN A 263 -1.20 1.57 8.97
CA GLN A 263 -2.21 0.81 9.71
C GLN A 263 -1.74 0.40 11.11
N SER A 264 -2.70 0.20 12.01
CA SER A 264 -2.44 -0.41 13.31
C SER A 264 -3.73 -0.95 13.93
N PHE A 265 -3.57 -1.92 14.82
CA PHE A 265 -4.61 -2.40 15.72
C PHE A 265 -4.85 -1.42 16.88
N GLU A 266 -3.80 -0.78 17.38
CA GLU A 266 -3.90 0.19 18.47
C GLU A 266 -4.55 1.51 18.00
N ILE A 267 -5.28 2.18 18.89
CA ILE A 267 -6.03 3.40 18.55
C ILE A 267 -5.18 4.66 18.76
N ASN A 268 -4.49 4.72 19.89
CA ASN A 268 -3.80 5.91 20.35
C ASN A 268 -2.62 6.25 19.44
N ASN A 269 -1.95 5.26 18.85
CA ASN A 269 -0.88 5.50 17.88
C ASN A 269 -1.42 6.10 16.57
N LEU A 270 -2.59 5.68 16.08
CA LEU A 270 -3.24 6.26 14.90
C LEU A 270 -3.70 7.69 15.18
N LYS A 271 -4.26 7.96 16.37
CA LYS A 271 -4.59 9.33 16.81
C LYS A 271 -3.34 10.21 16.90
N LYS A 272 -2.22 9.68 17.40
CA LYS A 272 -0.91 10.35 17.43
C LYS A 272 -0.42 10.65 16.01
N LEU A 273 -0.42 9.65 15.11
CA LEU A 273 -0.05 9.79 13.70
C LEU A 273 -0.88 10.83 12.97
N LYS A 274 -2.19 10.91 13.24
CA LYS A 274 -3.09 11.91 12.64
C LYS A 274 -2.64 13.35 12.89
N THR A 275 -1.91 13.61 13.98
CA THR A 275 -1.32 14.93 14.29
C THR A 275 0.03 15.18 13.61
N MET A 276 0.70 14.12 13.13
CA MET A 276 2.06 14.15 12.59
C MET A 276 2.08 14.11 11.06
N THR A 277 1.07 13.54 10.43
CA THR A 277 1.04 13.33 8.98
C THR A 277 -0.37 13.45 8.39
N GLN A 278 -0.40 13.76 7.09
CA GLN A 278 -1.62 13.72 6.27
C GLN A 278 -1.78 12.41 5.50
N LEU A 279 -0.82 11.48 5.63
CA LEU A 279 -0.93 10.15 5.04
C LEU A 279 -2.19 9.44 5.53
N ARG A 280 -2.76 8.58 4.69
CA ARG A 280 -3.98 7.84 5.02
C ARG A 280 -3.70 6.85 6.14
N LEU A 281 -4.60 6.79 7.10
CA LEU A 281 -4.53 5.89 8.25
C LEU A 281 -5.62 4.83 8.15
N LEU A 282 -5.30 3.58 8.50
CA LEU A 282 -6.27 2.50 8.60
C LEU A 282 -6.33 1.96 10.04
N GLN A 283 -7.54 1.83 10.57
CA GLN A 283 -7.80 1.12 11.83
C GLN A 283 -8.01 -0.37 11.53
N LEU A 284 -7.16 -1.23 12.08
CA LEU A 284 -7.36 -2.69 12.03
C LEU A 284 -8.37 -3.12 13.10
N PHE A 285 -9.17 -4.15 12.81
CA PHE A 285 -10.13 -4.72 13.75
C PHE A 285 -9.91 -6.22 13.88
N ASP A 286 -9.50 -6.64 15.07
CA ASP A 286 -9.42 -8.05 15.42
C ASP A 286 -10.79 -8.58 15.86
N SER A 287 -10.89 -9.80 16.38
CA SER A 287 -12.14 -10.40 16.83
C SER A 287 -12.94 -9.47 17.77
N LYS A 288 -14.28 -9.52 17.63
CA LYS A 288 -15.21 -8.60 18.32
C LYS A 288 -15.05 -8.56 19.84
N SER A 289 -14.64 -9.67 20.45
CA SER A 289 -14.47 -9.80 21.90
C SER A 289 -13.13 -9.27 22.42
N MET A 290 -12.17 -8.96 21.54
CA MET A 290 -10.88 -8.44 21.94
C MET A 290 -10.87 -6.92 21.98
N SER A 291 -9.90 -6.38 22.70
CA SER A 291 -9.65 -4.95 22.82
C SER A 291 -8.31 -4.59 22.16
N PRO A 292 -8.20 -3.41 21.53
CA PRO A 292 -6.90 -2.84 21.20
C PRO A 292 -6.01 -2.76 22.46
N TYR A 293 -4.73 -3.13 22.34
CA TYR A 293 -3.90 -3.32 23.53
C TYR A 293 -3.66 -2.03 24.32
N ASP A 294 -3.54 -0.89 23.64
CA ASP A 294 -3.46 0.43 24.27
C ASP A 294 -4.73 0.77 25.09
N GLN A 295 -5.88 0.22 24.70
CA GLN A 295 -7.14 0.35 25.45
C GLN A 295 -7.23 -0.59 26.64
N VAL A 296 -6.58 -1.75 26.57
CA VAL A 296 -6.36 -2.65 27.72
C VAL A 296 -5.49 -1.94 28.76
N VAL A 297 -4.37 -1.35 28.35
CA VAL A 297 -3.47 -0.59 29.24
C VAL A 297 -4.18 0.63 29.84
N ALA A 298 -5.03 1.31 29.07
CA ALA A 298 -5.85 2.42 29.55
C ALA A 298 -7.01 2.00 30.48
N GLY A 299 -7.35 0.70 30.53
CA GLY A 299 -8.49 0.19 31.30
C GLY A 299 -9.86 0.68 30.81
N SER A 300 -9.99 1.02 29.52
CA SER A 300 -11.23 1.63 28.99
C SER A 300 -12.37 0.63 28.81
N GLY A 301 -12.05 -0.67 28.69
CA GLY A 301 -13.02 -1.73 28.41
C GLY A 301 -13.56 -1.73 26.97
N LEU A 302 -13.05 -0.86 26.09
CA LEU A 302 -13.46 -0.76 24.69
C LEU A 302 -13.03 -2.02 23.92
N THR A 303 -13.96 -2.65 23.20
CA THR A 303 -13.68 -3.80 22.31
C THR A 303 -13.72 -3.41 20.83
N TYR A 304 -13.13 -4.23 19.97
CA TYR A 304 -13.31 -4.07 18.51
C TYR A 304 -14.77 -4.24 18.09
N GLY A 305 -15.56 -5.04 18.82
CA GLY A 305 -17.00 -5.16 18.61
C GLY A 305 -17.74 -3.84 18.85
N ASP A 306 -17.38 -3.11 19.90
CA ASP A 306 -17.95 -1.78 20.18
C ASP A 306 -17.56 -0.76 19.10
N MET A 307 -16.30 -0.80 18.65
CA MET A 307 -15.79 0.05 17.56
C MET A 307 -16.46 -0.23 16.21
N ALA A 308 -16.97 -1.45 16.01
CA ALA A 308 -17.59 -1.88 14.76
C ALA A 308 -19.09 -1.56 14.64
N THR A 309 -19.68 -0.92 15.65
CA THR A 309 -21.04 -0.35 15.57
C THR A 309 -21.06 0.87 14.66
N PRO A 310 -22.23 1.29 14.13
CA PRO A 310 -22.32 2.53 13.35
C PRO A 310 -21.76 3.76 14.09
N GLU A 311 -22.02 3.90 15.38
CA GLU A 311 -21.49 4.97 16.22
C GLU A 311 -19.97 4.82 16.43
N GLY A 312 -19.49 3.59 16.67
CA GLY A 312 -18.06 3.30 16.77
C GLY A 312 -17.29 3.65 15.50
N LEU A 313 -17.85 3.34 14.33
CA LEU A 313 -17.27 3.66 13.03
C LEU A 313 -17.21 5.18 12.77
N GLN A 314 -18.19 5.94 13.26
CA GLN A 314 -18.11 7.41 13.24
C GLN A 314 -16.98 7.95 14.12
N GLU A 315 -16.69 7.31 15.26
CA GLU A 315 -15.53 7.66 16.08
C GLU A 315 -14.20 7.31 15.39
N VAL A 316 -14.14 6.17 14.71
CA VAL A 316 -12.98 5.75 13.91
C VAL A 316 -12.70 6.72 12.77
N ALA A 317 -13.74 7.18 12.06
CA ALA A 317 -13.65 8.13 10.96
C ALA A 317 -13.02 9.49 11.33
N LYS A 318 -12.96 9.84 12.63
CA LYS A 318 -12.30 11.07 13.09
C LYS A 318 -10.79 11.04 12.91
N TYR A 319 -10.18 9.85 12.86
CA TYR A 319 -8.73 9.70 12.77
C TYR A 319 -8.27 8.76 11.65
N ALA A 320 -9.10 7.81 11.21
CA ALA A 320 -8.78 6.88 10.14
C ALA A 320 -9.51 7.24 8.82
N TYR A 321 -8.89 6.89 7.70
CA TYR A 321 -9.48 6.95 6.37
C TYR A 321 -10.17 5.63 5.98
N ALA A 322 -9.69 4.51 6.53
CA ALA A 322 -10.21 3.18 6.24
C ALA A 322 -10.31 2.30 7.49
N ALA A 323 -11.17 1.30 7.43
CA ALA A 323 -11.24 0.18 8.36
C ALA A 323 -10.71 -1.08 7.70
N GLY A 324 -9.85 -1.83 8.38
CA GLY A 324 -9.35 -3.13 7.92
C GLY A 324 -9.79 -4.21 8.90
N PRO A 325 -10.99 -4.80 8.72
CA PRO A 325 -11.49 -5.78 9.66
C PRO A 325 -11.07 -7.21 9.30
N ASP A 326 -11.10 -8.10 10.30
CA ASP A 326 -11.24 -9.52 10.02
C ASP A 326 -12.48 -9.80 9.13
N LYS A 327 -12.36 -10.77 8.24
CA LYS A 327 -13.40 -11.16 7.28
C LYS A 327 -14.77 -11.47 7.91
N SER A 328 -14.83 -11.92 9.17
CA SER A 328 -16.07 -12.27 9.87
C SER A 328 -16.96 -11.07 10.22
N TYR A 329 -16.43 -9.85 10.21
CA TYR A 329 -17.24 -8.64 10.35
C TYR A 329 -18.16 -8.44 9.15
N ILE A 330 -17.71 -8.85 7.96
CA ILE A 330 -18.40 -8.60 6.70
C ILE A 330 -19.27 -9.80 6.33
N ILE A 331 -18.69 -11.00 6.29
CA ILE A 331 -19.43 -12.24 6.02
C ILE A 331 -19.03 -13.27 7.08
N PRO A 332 -19.85 -13.52 8.12
CA PRO A 332 -19.56 -14.51 9.14
C PRO A 332 -19.67 -15.93 8.57
N ARG A 333 -19.18 -16.91 9.33
CA ARG A 333 -19.27 -18.34 9.00
C ARG A 333 -20.21 -19.07 9.95
N ASP A 334 -20.88 -20.10 9.45
CA ASP A 334 -21.68 -21.02 10.26
C ASP A 334 -20.82 -22.06 10.98
N GLU A 335 -21.46 -22.94 11.76
CA GLU A 335 -20.79 -24.03 12.50
C GLU A 335 -20.10 -25.06 11.58
N ASN A 336 -20.52 -25.13 10.31
CA ASN A 336 -19.91 -25.99 9.28
C ASN A 336 -18.81 -25.25 8.49
N ASN A 337 -18.39 -24.07 8.96
CA ASN A 337 -17.42 -23.20 8.30
C ASN A 337 -17.88 -22.69 6.91
N ASN A 338 -19.18 -22.68 6.63
CA ASN A 338 -19.69 -22.05 5.40
C ASN A 338 -19.94 -20.56 5.58
N LEU A 339 -19.69 -19.75 4.56
CA LEU A 339 -20.12 -18.34 4.57
C LEU A 339 -21.65 -18.22 4.76
N LEU A 340 -22.04 -17.28 5.62
CA LEU A 340 -23.41 -16.81 5.81
C LEU A 340 -23.69 -15.61 4.91
N ASN A 341 -24.79 -14.90 5.16
CA ASN A 341 -25.10 -13.64 4.49
C ASN A 341 -24.18 -12.51 4.98
N ALA A 342 -23.90 -11.56 4.09
CA ALA A 342 -23.18 -10.34 4.45
C ALA A 342 -23.94 -9.54 5.53
N THR A 343 -23.17 -8.91 6.43
CA THR A 343 -23.66 -7.99 7.45
C THR A 343 -23.79 -6.57 6.88
N THR A 344 -24.20 -5.61 7.73
CA THR A 344 -24.21 -4.18 7.39
C THR A 344 -22.87 -3.49 7.59
N PHE A 345 -21.81 -4.18 8.04
CA PHE A 345 -20.54 -3.53 8.40
C PHE A 345 -19.98 -2.64 7.28
N VAL A 346 -19.99 -3.13 6.03
CA VAL A 346 -19.49 -2.36 4.88
C VAL A 346 -20.33 -1.10 4.66
N SER A 347 -21.66 -1.23 4.64
CA SER A 347 -22.55 -0.08 4.46
C SER A 347 -22.47 0.92 5.62
N ASP A 348 -22.29 0.44 6.85
CA ASP A 348 -22.17 1.30 8.04
C ASP A 348 -20.83 2.06 8.03
N ALA A 349 -19.74 1.40 7.60
CA ALA A 349 -18.44 2.03 7.43
C ALA A 349 -18.46 3.08 6.31
N HIS A 350 -19.07 2.75 5.16
CA HIS A 350 -19.27 3.70 4.06
C HIS A 350 -20.12 4.91 4.49
N ALA A 351 -21.17 4.70 5.30
CA ALA A 351 -21.99 5.77 5.84
C ALA A 351 -21.20 6.70 6.79
N ALA A 352 -20.18 6.17 7.47
CA ALA A 352 -19.23 6.96 8.27
C ALA A 352 -18.10 7.61 7.43
N GLY A 353 -18.03 7.33 6.12
CA GLY A 353 -17.01 7.85 5.22
C GLY A 353 -15.70 7.05 5.22
N LEU A 354 -15.69 5.83 5.76
CA LEU A 354 -14.52 4.94 5.80
C LEU A 354 -14.53 4.00 4.59
N LYS A 355 -13.37 3.79 3.97
CA LYS A 355 -13.14 2.65 3.06
C LYS A 355 -12.99 1.34 3.84
N VAL A 356 -13.24 0.18 3.24
CA VAL A 356 -13.19 -1.13 3.91
C VAL A 356 -12.23 -2.11 3.22
N HIS A 357 -11.15 -2.48 3.91
CA HIS A 357 -10.09 -3.37 3.41
C HIS A 357 -9.91 -4.63 4.28
N PRO A 358 -10.75 -5.67 4.17
CA PRO A 358 -10.64 -6.85 5.02
C PRO A 358 -9.38 -7.69 4.81
N TYR A 359 -9.01 -8.39 5.87
CA TYR A 359 -7.94 -9.38 5.88
C TYR A 359 -8.44 -10.73 6.45
N THR A 360 -7.85 -11.88 6.14
CA THR A 360 -6.87 -12.14 5.07
C THR A 360 -7.43 -13.21 4.12
N PHE A 361 -7.30 -12.99 2.82
CA PHE A 361 -7.71 -13.94 1.78
C PHE A 361 -6.56 -14.90 1.45
N ARG A 362 -6.80 -16.19 1.68
CA ARG A 362 -5.83 -17.28 1.56
C ARG A 362 -6.44 -18.47 0.85
N ALA A 363 -5.73 -19.04 -0.12
CA ALA A 363 -6.29 -20.03 -1.03
C ALA A 363 -6.25 -21.47 -0.52
N GLU A 364 -5.54 -21.75 0.57
CA GLU A 364 -5.47 -23.08 1.18
C GLU A 364 -6.77 -23.45 1.90
N ASN A 365 -7.23 -24.70 1.77
CA ASN A 365 -8.43 -25.24 2.44
C ASN A 365 -8.46 -24.88 3.94
N ASN A 366 -7.30 -24.89 4.61
CA ASN A 366 -7.19 -24.50 6.02
C ASN A 366 -7.81 -23.14 6.37
N PHE A 367 -7.85 -22.21 5.42
CA PHE A 367 -8.31 -20.83 5.63
C PHE A 367 -9.61 -20.52 4.88
N LEU A 368 -10.00 -21.34 3.91
CA LEU A 368 -11.19 -21.12 3.11
C LEU A 368 -12.47 -21.51 3.86
N PRO A 369 -13.62 -20.92 3.48
CA PRO A 369 -14.94 -21.43 3.85
C PRO A 369 -15.14 -22.82 3.26
N ARG A 370 -15.84 -23.71 3.97
CA ARG A 370 -15.98 -25.12 3.63
C ARG A 370 -16.54 -25.34 2.22
N GLN A 371 -17.48 -24.53 1.76
CA GLN A 371 -18.06 -24.65 0.41
C GLN A 371 -17.08 -24.35 -0.73
N TYR A 372 -15.94 -23.71 -0.44
CA TYR A 372 -14.90 -23.37 -1.42
C TYR A 372 -13.65 -24.24 -1.28
N HIS A 373 -13.70 -25.28 -0.46
CA HIS A 373 -12.61 -26.27 -0.42
C HIS A 373 -12.49 -26.96 -1.78
N ASN A 374 -11.28 -27.45 -2.07
CA ASN A 374 -11.03 -28.21 -3.28
C ASN A 374 -11.94 -29.44 -3.36
N ALA A 375 -12.73 -29.55 -4.43
CA ALA A 375 -13.72 -30.63 -4.56
C ALA A 375 -13.08 -32.04 -4.65
N ALA A 376 -11.84 -32.16 -5.13
CA ALA A 376 -11.14 -33.43 -5.27
C ALA A 376 -10.46 -33.87 -3.97
N ASP A 377 -10.06 -32.91 -3.12
CA ASP A 377 -9.42 -33.15 -1.84
C ASP A 377 -9.83 -32.06 -0.83
N PRO A 378 -11.05 -32.14 -0.28
CA PRO A 378 -11.60 -31.09 0.55
C PRO A 378 -11.06 -31.11 1.98
N ASP A 379 -10.43 -32.20 2.41
CA ASP A 379 -10.05 -32.40 3.82
C ASP A 379 -8.55 -32.21 4.07
N THR A 380 -7.72 -32.16 3.02
CA THR A 380 -6.30 -31.85 3.18
C THR A 380 -6.09 -30.34 3.34
N PRO A 381 -5.56 -29.85 4.49
CA PRO A 381 -5.49 -28.41 4.79
C PRO A 381 -4.63 -27.58 3.83
N SER A 382 -3.56 -28.17 3.29
CA SER A 382 -2.61 -27.50 2.39
C SER A 382 -3.08 -27.41 0.93
N VAL A 383 -4.17 -28.08 0.56
CA VAL A 383 -4.66 -28.09 -0.81
C VAL A 383 -5.33 -26.75 -1.14
N ILE A 384 -5.09 -26.25 -2.35
CA ILE A 384 -5.66 -24.99 -2.83
C ILE A 384 -7.12 -25.20 -3.27
N GLY A 385 -8.03 -24.44 -2.67
CA GLY A 385 -9.45 -24.38 -3.01
C GLY A 385 -9.81 -23.22 -3.94
N ASP A 386 -11.10 -22.89 -3.99
CA ASP A 386 -11.66 -21.85 -4.86
C ASP A 386 -11.68 -20.47 -4.18
N LEU A 387 -10.49 -19.86 -4.08
CA LEU A 387 -10.37 -18.50 -3.56
C LEU A 387 -11.07 -17.46 -4.45
N ASP A 388 -11.19 -17.72 -5.76
CA ASP A 388 -11.88 -16.82 -6.68
C ASP A 388 -13.34 -16.64 -6.28
N ALA A 389 -14.02 -17.73 -5.90
CA ALA A 389 -15.39 -17.70 -5.45
C ALA A 389 -15.56 -16.92 -4.13
N GLU A 390 -14.69 -17.13 -3.13
CA GLU A 390 -14.73 -16.32 -1.89
C GLU A 390 -14.56 -14.83 -2.20
N ILE A 391 -13.57 -14.45 -3.01
CA ILE A 391 -13.34 -13.03 -3.34
C ILE A 391 -14.55 -12.40 -4.04
N ARG A 392 -15.26 -13.13 -4.90
CA ARG A 392 -16.47 -12.62 -5.56
C ARG A 392 -17.58 -12.27 -4.57
N GLU A 393 -17.77 -13.06 -3.51
CA GLU A 393 -18.75 -12.76 -2.46
C GLU A 393 -18.39 -11.45 -1.74
N TYR A 394 -17.12 -11.25 -1.40
CA TYR A 394 -16.69 -10.03 -0.72
C TYR A 394 -16.71 -8.80 -1.65
N PHE A 395 -16.40 -8.96 -2.93
CA PHE A 395 -16.61 -7.91 -3.94
C PHE A 395 -18.10 -7.54 -4.06
N ALA A 396 -18.99 -8.53 -4.06
CA ALA A 396 -20.44 -8.30 -4.06
C ALA A 396 -20.92 -7.61 -2.77
N ALA A 397 -20.26 -7.84 -1.64
CA ALA A 397 -20.50 -7.14 -0.38
C ALA A 397 -20.00 -5.68 -0.37
N GLY A 398 -19.30 -5.24 -1.42
CA GLY A 398 -18.94 -3.83 -1.63
C GLY A 398 -17.63 -3.38 -1.01
N ILE A 399 -16.68 -4.29 -0.71
CA ILE A 399 -15.38 -3.90 -0.14
C ILE A 399 -14.57 -3.03 -1.11
N ASP A 400 -13.76 -2.11 -0.56
CA ASP A 400 -12.95 -1.17 -1.36
C ASP A 400 -11.55 -1.72 -1.68
N GLY A 401 -11.12 -2.75 -0.97
CA GLY A 401 -9.85 -3.43 -1.18
C GLY A 401 -9.74 -4.70 -0.34
N LEU A 402 -8.67 -5.47 -0.50
CA LEU A 402 -8.42 -6.64 0.35
C LEU A 402 -6.93 -6.95 0.53
N PHE A 403 -6.62 -7.60 1.65
CA PHE A 403 -5.33 -8.21 1.94
C PHE A 403 -5.34 -9.67 1.51
N SER A 404 -4.43 -10.07 0.62
CA SER A 404 -4.32 -11.46 0.16
C SER A 404 -2.88 -11.97 0.17
N ASP A 405 -2.73 -13.24 0.58
CA ASP A 405 -1.46 -13.97 0.51
C ASP A 405 -1.16 -14.43 -0.93
N GLN A 406 -2.17 -14.48 -1.81
CA GLN A 406 -2.03 -14.84 -3.23
C GLN A 406 -2.51 -13.69 -4.14
N PRO A 407 -1.75 -12.59 -4.31
CA PRO A 407 -2.26 -11.35 -4.92
C PRO A 407 -2.72 -11.48 -6.37
N ASN A 408 -2.15 -12.43 -7.12
CA ASN A 408 -2.57 -12.74 -8.50
C ASN A 408 -4.04 -13.15 -8.61
N VAL A 409 -4.61 -13.77 -7.57
CA VAL A 409 -5.99 -14.25 -7.57
C VAL A 409 -6.99 -13.08 -7.58
N PRO A 410 -7.00 -12.15 -6.60
CA PRO A 410 -7.87 -10.99 -6.67
C PRO A 410 -7.56 -10.06 -7.85
N VAL A 411 -6.30 -9.95 -8.29
CA VAL A 411 -5.96 -9.21 -9.53
C VAL A 411 -6.70 -9.79 -10.74
N ARG A 412 -6.74 -11.13 -10.85
CA ARG A 412 -7.49 -11.82 -11.90
C ARG A 412 -8.99 -11.64 -11.74
N VAL A 413 -9.54 -11.82 -10.54
CA VAL A 413 -10.99 -11.74 -10.27
C VAL A 413 -11.54 -10.35 -10.53
N ARG A 414 -10.81 -9.30 -10.13
CA ARG A 414 -11.12 -7.89 -10.43
C ARG A 414 -11.11 -7.59 -11.93
N ALA A 415 -10.48 -8.46 -12.73
CA ALA A 415 -10.16 -8.28 -14.14
C ALA A 415 -9.17 -7.13 -14.41
N ALA A 416 -8.69 -7.05 -15.66
CA ALA A 416 -7.76 -6.02 -16.08
C ALA A 416 -8.45 -4.64 -16.12
N CYS A 417 -8.15 -3.78 -15.16
CA CYS A 417 -8.57 -2.38 -15.23
C CYS A 417 -7.56 -1.57 -16.08
N LYS A 418 -8.09 -0.63 -16.89
CA LYS A 418 -7.28 0.20 -17.79
C LYS A 418 -6.67 1.36 -17.01
N GLN A 419 -5.53 1.13 -16.34
CA GLN A 419 -4.78 2.23 -15.71
C GLN A 419 -4.19 3.16 -16.79
N LYS A 420 -4.18 4.47 -16.54
CA LYS A 420 -3.43 5.42 -17.36
C LYS A 420 -1.92 5.27 -17.05
N PRO A 421 -1.03 5.20 -18.05
CA PRO A 421 0.41 5.16 -17.80
C PRO A 421 0.88 6.40 -17.03
N LEU A 422 1.80 6.22 -16.07
CA LEU A 422 2.34 7.30 -15.23
C LEU A 422 2.94 8.47 -16.04
N TYR A 423 3.39 8.23 -17.28
CA TYR A 423 4.05 9.24 -18.13
C TYR A 423 3.19 9.77 -19.30
N ALA A 424 1.89 9.50 -19.35
CA ALA A 424 1.06 9.84 -20.50
C ALA A 424 0.71 11.34 -20.66
N GLU A 425 1.14 12.23 -19.76
CA GLU A 425 0.71 13.65 -19.75
C GLU A 425 1.70 14.69 -20.29
N THR A 426 2.75 14.32 -21.02
CA THR A 426 3.66 15.31 -21.66
C THR A 426 3.49 15.49 -23.18
N SER A 427 2.46 14.91 -23.80
CA SER A 427 2.20 15.10 -25.23
C SER A 427 0.82 15.72 -25.51
N LYS A 428 0.61 16.98 -25.12
CA LYS A 428 -0.45 17.81 -25.71
C LYS A 428 0.11 19.13 -26.25
N GLN A 429 0.21 19.15 -27.57
CA GLN A 429 0.21 20.29 -28.50
C GLN A 429 1.44 21.21 -28.55
N VAL A 430 2.44 20.80 -29.32
CA VAL A 430 3.06 21.72 -30.30
C VAL A 430 2.37 21.45 -31.63
N LYS A 431 1.30 22.19 -31.93
CA LYS A 431 0.81 22.30 -33.31
C LYS A 431 1.69 23.32 -34.00
N ALA A 432 2.28 22.90 -35.12
CA ALA A 432 3.01 23.78 -36.02
C ALA A 432 2.10 24.93 -36.50
N THR A 433 2.62 26.15 -36.37
CA THR A 433 2.25 27.32 -37.19
C THR A 433 3.51 27.85 -37.80
#